data_AF-A0A924V5W8-F1
#
_entry.id   AF-A0A924V5W8-F1
#
_cell.length_a   1.000
_cell.length_b   1.000
_cell.length_c   1.000
_cell.angle_alpha   90.00
_cell.angle_beta   90.00
_cell.angle_gamma   90.00
#
_symmetry.space_group_name_H-M   'P 1'
#
loop_
_entity.id
_entity.type
_entity.pdbx_description
1 polymer ?
#
loop_
_entity_poly.entity_id
_entity_poly.type
_entity_poly.pdbx_seq_one_letter_code
_entity_poly.pdbx_strand_id
1 'polypeptide(L)'
;GSALLIGQIENYKPDQLKTYVVNPLSWVFGYVENPKKLMFGSDWPLVDIKDYVKAFKQAIPEEHWEKVFRTNAEEVFNLKK
;
A
#
# COMPACT_ATOMS: atom_id res chain seq x y z
N GLY A 1 1.90 0.08 -4.75
CA GLY A 1 3.36 0.17 -4.87
C GLY A 1 3.94 -1.22 -4.71
N SER A 2 4.73 -1.68 -5.68
CA SER A 2 5.34 -3.02 -5.71
C SER A 2 6.13 -3.35 -4.43
N ALA A 3 6.36 -4.64 -4.21
CA ALA A 3 6.93 -5.26 -3.01
C ALA A 3 8.12 -4.49 -2.40
N LEU A 4 7.83 -3.53 -1.51
CA LEU A 4 8.85 -2.79 -0.74
C LEU A 4 9.61 -3.72 0.21
N LEU A 5 9.00 -4.84 0.57
CA LEU A 5 9.57 -5.92 1.36
C LEU A 5 9.04 -7.26 0.80
N ILE A 6 9.94 -8.20 0.49
CA ILE A 6 9.61 -9.48 -0.18
C ILE A 6 9.47 -10.62 0.86
N GLY A 7 8.60 -11.58 0.56
CA GLY A 7 8.38 -12.79 1.36
C GLY A 7 7.18 -12.67 2.30
N GLN A 8 7.15 -13.55 3.31
CA GLN A 8 6.09 -13.57 4.32
C GLN A 8 6.32 -12.44 5.33
N ILE A 9 5.52 -11.38 5.24
CA ILE A 9 5.65 -10.18 6.07
C ILE A 9 5.54 -10.50 7.57
N GLU A 10 4.73 -11.49 7.94
CA GLU A 10 4.57 -11.94 9.32
C GLU A 10 5.88 -12.41 9.98
N ASN A 11 6.89 -12.81 9.19
CA ASN A 11 8.19 -13.26 9.70
C ASN A 11 9.12 -12.10 10.08
N TYR A 12 8.77 -10.85 9.73
CA TYR A 12 9.58 -9.68 10.05
C TYR A 12 9.16 -9.07 11.39
N LYS A 13 10.13 -8.53 12.13
CA LYS A 13 9.84 -7.81 13.37
C LYS A 13 9.01 -6.56 13.07
N PRO A 14 8.12 -6.10 13.98
CA PRO A 14 7.32 -4.89 13.78
C PRO A 14 8.15 -3.65 13.40
N ASP A 15 9.33 -3.47 14.00
CA ASP A 15 10.22 -2.35 13.68
C ASP A 15 10.79 -2.43 12.25
N GLN A 16 11.04 -3.64 11.74
CA GLN A 16 11.49 -3.84 10.36
C GLN A 16 10.36 -3.51 9.39
N LEU A 17 9.13 -3.97 9.66
CA LEU A 17 7.97 -3.66 8.84
C LEU A 17 7.71 -2.15 8.80
N LYS A 18 7.81 -1.50 9.97
CA LYS A 18 7.67 -0.05 10.07
C LYS A 18 8.75 0.68 9.26
N THR A 19 9.99 0.25 9.36
CA THR A 19 11.13 0.88 8.68
C THR A 19 11.10 0.71 7.17
N TYR A 20 10.78 -0.49 6.68
CA TYR A 20 10.91 -0.82 5.25
C TYR A 20 9.62 -0.60 4.45
N VAL A 21 8.45 -0.59 5.08
CA VAL A 21 7.16 -0.48 4.38
C VAL A 21 6.37 0.72 4.88
N VAL A 22 6.05 0.77 6.18
CA VAL A 22 5.07 1.76 6.69
C VAL A 22 5.62 3.19 6.59
N ASN A 23 6.80 3.47 7.16
CA ASN A 23 7.37 4.81 7.15
C ASN A 23 7.64 5.34 5.73
N PRO A 24 8.25 4.57 4.81
CA PRO A 24 8.44 5.03 3.43
C PRO A 24 7.12 5.31 2.73
N LEU A 25 6.10 4.45 2.94
CA LEU A 25 4.79 4.64 2.32
C LEU A 25 4.07 5.86 2.89
N SER A 26 4.12 6.08 4.21
CA SER A 26 3.58 7.30 4.85
C SER A 26 4.30 8.55 4.35
N TRP A 27 5.62 8.49 4.18
CA TRP A 27 6.39 9.59 3.62
C TRP A 27 5.98 9.89 2.17
N VAL A 28 5.85 8.87 1.32
CA VAL A 28 5.36 9.04 -0.07
C VAL A 28 3.95 9.63 -0.08
N PHE A 29 3.07 9.11 0.78
CA PHE A 29 1.70 9.59 0.90
C PHE A 29 1.66 11.07 1.27
N GLY A 30 2.45 11.48 2.27
CA GLY A 30 2.58 12.88 2.68
C GLY A 30 3.22 13.75 1.61
N TYR A 31 4.27 13.27 0.94
CA TYR A 31 5.00 14.02 -0.09
C TYR A 31 4.15 14.30 -1.34
N VAL A 32 3.34 13.34 -1.77
CA VAL A 32 2.51 13.49 -2.98
C VAL A 32 1.33 14.43 -2.75
N GLU A 33 0.89 14.62 -1.51
CA GLU A 33 -0.25 15.45 -1.06
C GLU A 33 -1.55 15.25 -1.89
N ASN A 34 -1.65 14.12 -2.60
CA ASN A 34 -2.78 13.83 -3.47
C ASN A 34 -3.08 12.33 -3.46
N PRO A 35 -4.09 11.89 -2.67
CA PRO A 35 -4.48 10.50 -2.58
C PRO A 35 -4.88 9.86 -3.92
N LYS A 36 -5.28 10.65 -4.93
CA LYS A 36 -5.66 10.14 -6.26
C LYS A 36 -4.48 9.58 -7.07
N LYS A 37 -3.24 9.93 -6.68
CA LYS A 37 -2.02 9.50 -7.36
C LYS A 37 -1.41 8.22 -6.80
N LEU A 38 -2.04 7.61 -5.79
CA LEU A 38 -1.54 6.40 -5.13
C LEU A 38 -2.50 5.22 -5.34
N MET A 39 -1.96 4.06 -5.71
CA MET A 39 -2.72 2.81 -5.85
C MET A 39 -2.02 1.67 -5.11
N PHE A 40 -2.83 0.80 -4.51
CA PHE A 40 -2.37 -0.46 -3.96
C PHE A 40 -1.99 -1.43 -5.08
N GLY A 41 -0.92 -2.21 -4.83
CA GLY A 41 -0.50 -3.30 -5.69
C GLY A 41 0.52 -4.13 -4.91
N SER A 42 0.31 -5.44 -4.81
CA SER A 42 1.06 -6.31 -3.88
C SER A 42 2.32 -6.92 -4.44
N ASP A 43 2.43 -7.04 -5.77
CA ASP A 43 3.46 -7.86 -6.42
C ASP A 43 3.34 -9.36 -6.09
N TRP A 44 2.11 -9.84 -5.86
CA TRP A 44 1.86 -11.28 -5.73
C TRP A 44 2.39 -12.03 -6.97
N PRO A 45 3.14 -13.14 -6.81
CA PRO A 45 3.29 -13.97 -5.61
C PRO A 45 4.50 -13.65 -4.70
N LEU A 46 5.23 -12.55 -4.93
CA LEU A 46 6.43 -12.22 -4.14
C LEU A 46 6.10 -11.80 -2.70
N VAL A 47 4.88 -11.33 -2.46
CA VAL A 47 4.40 -10.88 -1.15
C VAL A 47 2.96 -11.36 -0.93
N ASP A 48 2.65 -11.78 0.30
CA ASP A 48 1.27 -12.09 0.68
C ASP A 48 0.38 -10.84 0.66
N ILE A 49 -0.75 -10.94 -0.02
CA ILE A 49 -1.66 -9.80 -0.22
C ILE A 49 -2.25 -9.33 1.10
N LYS A 50 -2.68 -10.24 1.99
CA LYS A 50 -3.38 -9.88 3.22
C LYS A 50 -2.46 -9.12 4.15
N ASP A 51 -1.22 -9.58 4.29
CA ASP A 51 -0.27 -8.93 5.18
C ASP A 51 0.20 -7.58 4.63
N TYR A 52 0.37 -7.47 3.32
CA TYR A 52 0.74 -6.21 2.71
C TYR A 52 -0.38 -5.17 2.78
N VAL A 53 -1.64 -5.59 2.70
CA VAL A 53 -2.80 -4.71 2.99
C VAL A 53 -2.73 -4.20 4.43
N LYS A 54 -2.44 -5.05 5.43
CA LYS A 54 -2.28 -4.61 6.83
C LYS A 54 -1.19 -3.54 6.96
N ALA A 55 -0.05 -3.71 6.29
CA ALA A 55 1.03 -2.72 6.31
C ALA A 55 0.64 -1.40 5.64
N PHE A 56 -0.05 -1.44 4.50
CA PHE A 56 -0.56 -0.24 3.82
C PHE A 56 -1.56 0.54 4.67
N LYS A 57 -2.45 -0.17 5.37
CA LYS A 57 -3.43 0.44 6.28
C LYS A 57 -2.80 1.16 7.48
N GLN A 58 -1.61 0.74 7.91
CA GLN A 58 -0.86 1.47 8.95
C GLN A 58 -0.25 2.76 8.42
N ALA A 59 0.04 2.84 7.12
CA ALA A 59 0.75 3.96 6.53
C ALA A 59 -0.16 5.09 6.03
N ILE A 60 -1.40 4.73 5.64
CA ILE A 60 -2.34 5.60 4.94
C ILE A 60 -3.56 5.85 5.84
N PRO A 61 -4.00 7.11 6.03
CA PRO A 61 -5.23 7.42 6.77
C PRO A 61 -6.47 6.71 6.20
N GLU A 62 -7.39 6.31 7.09
CA GLU A 62 -8.55 5.48 6.76
C GLU A 62 -9.49 6.14 5.73
N GLU A 63 -9.65 7.46 5.79
CA GLU A 63 -10.45 8.25 4.85
C GLU A 63 -9.97 8.18 3.39
N HIS A 64 -8.76 7.65 3.16
CA HIS A 64 -8.16 7.49 1.83
C HIS A 64 -8.10 6.04 1.35
N TRP A 65 -8.51 5.08 2.17
CA TRP A 65 -8.44 3.65 1.81
C TRP A 65 -9.25 3.31 0.57
N GLU A 66 -10.48 3.81 0.45
CA GLU A 66 -11.31 3.54 -0.74
C GLU A 66 -10.66 4.03 -2.04
N LYS A 67 -9.94 5.16 -1.97
CA LYS A 67 -9.19 5.68 -3.11
C LYS A 67 -8.03 4.77 -3.47
N VAL A 68 -7.16 4.51 -2.50
CA VAL A 68 -5.90 3.79 -2.73
C VAL A 68 -6.12 2.32 -3.07
N PHE A 69 -7.08 1.65 -2.42
CA PHE A 69 -7.32 0.22 -2.64
C PHE A 69 -8.26 -0.09 -3.80
N ARG A 70 -8.99 0.89 -4.34
CA ARG A 70 -10.02 0.63 -5.36
C ARG A 70 -10.22 1.74 -6.36
N THR A 71 -10.83 2.86 -5.95
CA THR A 71 -11.44 3.80 -6.91
C THR A 71 -10.42 4.48 -7.82
N ASN A 72 -9.19 4.70 -7.37
CA ASN A 72 -8.11 5.21 -8.23
C ASN A 72 -7.76 4.23 -9.34
N ALA A 73 -7.68 2.92 -9.04
CA ALA A 73 -7.40 1.90 -10.04
C ALA A 73 -8.58 1.76 -11.02
N GLU A 74 -9.81 1.81 -10.53
CA GLU A 74 -10.99 1.78 -11.40
C GLU A 74 -11.02 2.95 -12.39
N GLU A 75 -10.61 4.15 -11.95
CA GLU A 75 -10.52 5.34 -12.81
C GLU A 75 -9.36 5.25 -13.81
N VAL A 76 -8.16 4.88 -13.36
CA VAL A 76 -6.96 4.80 -14.21
C VAL A 76 -7.09 3.72 -15.27
N PHE A 77 -7.64 2.55 -14.91
CA PHE A 77 -7.78 1.41 -15.81
C PHE A 77 -9.15 1.32 -16.49
N ASN A 78 -10.00 2.35 -16.35
CA ASN A 78 -11.34 2.43 -16.93
C ASN A 78 -12.20 1.18 -16.66
N LEU A 79 -12.22 0.74 -15.40
CA LEU A 79 -12.93 -0.46 -14.96
C LEU A 79 -14.38 -0.19 -14.53
N LYS A 80 -14.76 1.09 -14.37
CA LYS A 80 -16.15 1.48 -14.13
C LYS A 80 -16.92 1.28 -15.44
N LYS A 81 -17.85 0.32 -15.45
CA LYS A 81 -18.81 0.12 -16.54
C LYS A 81 -19.93 1.14 -16.47
#